data_AF-A0A2M7X1A8-F1
#
_entry.id   AF-A0A2M7X1A8-F1
#
_cell.length_a   1.000
_cell.length_b   1.000
_cell.length_c   1.000
_cell.angle_alpha   90.00
_cell.angle_beta   90.00
_cell.angle_gamma   90.00
#
_symmetry.space_group_name_H-M   'P 1'
#
loop_
_entity.id
_entity.type
_entity.pdbx_description
1 polymer ?
#
loop_
_entity_poly.entity_id
_entity_poly.type
_entity_poly.pdbx_seq_one_letter_code
_entity_poly.pdbx_strand_id
1 'polypeptide(L)'
;MKPSEFLDKFIDGYLLCDLKQMAKCQPDEADTAGGAGYPMVMTVLSGIEILGYLLIPNEDEYNYSAGFAYFKEYWNNYLSEVNENYSHLASIFYKLLRHGLAHTFISKHGIQITKNTRRSLFLDLENKQLIMDCVVFYWDFEKSYLNQAKSELLNNMERTERKIRSLADSYSQDSEMIFNELETRINSGQSVLTDLILKPSATNLGSIASGASLSLQMPSRTTSTSVSGTGSLNTTTLPFENNDSENE
;
A
#
# COMPACT_ATOMS: atom_id res chain seq x y z
N MET A 1 17.44 -3.95 -6.31
CA MET A 1 17.01 -4.70 -5.11
C MET A 1 16.71 -6.12 -5.54
N LYS A 2 17.19 -7.12 -4.82
CA LYS A 2 16.91 -8.53 -5.16
C LYS A 2 15.46 -8.89 -4.84
N PRO A 3 14.84 -9.86 -5.54
CA PRO A 3 13.49 -10.33 -5.23
C PRO A 3 13.28 -10.71 -3.77
N SER A 4 14.21 -11.46 -3.17
CA SER A 4 14.09 -11.86 -1.75
C SER A 4 14.05 -10.66 -0.81
N GLU A 5 14.93 -9.67 -1.03
CA GLU A 5 14.98 -8.44 -0.23
C GLU A 5 13.69 -7.63 -0.36
N PHE A 6 13.13 -7.55 -1.58
CA PHE A 6 11.87 -6.87 -1.81
C PHE A 6 10.72 -7.56 -1.10
N LEU A 7 10.60 -8.89 -1.24
CA LEU A 7 9.54 -9.67 -0.62
C LEU A 7 9.61 -9.59 0.91
N ASP A 8 10.79 -9.80 1.49
CA ASP A 8 10.96 -9.79 2.94
C ASP A 8 10.71 -8.38 3.52
N LYS A 9 11.16 -7.31 2.83
CA LYS A 9 10.95 -5.95 3.32
C LYS A 9 9.51 -5.47 3.12
N PHE A 10 9.01 -5.50 1.89
CA PHE A 10 7.76 -4.83 1.52
C PHE A 10 6.54 -5.70 1.66
N ILE A 11 6.64 -6.99 1.35
CA ILE A 11 5.50 -7.90 1.46
C ILE A 11 5.40 -8.43 2.89
N ASP A 12 6.45 -9.06 3.41
CA ASP A 12 6.42 -9.62 4.76
C ASP A 12 6.48 -8.53 5.82
N GLY A 13 7.45 -7.62 5.67
CA GLY A 13 7.77 -6.59 6.67
C GLY A 13 6.72 -5.48 6.77
N TYR A 14 6.22 -4.97 5.64
CA TYR A 14 5.20 -3.92 5.64
C TYR A 14 3.79 -4.49 5.47
N LEU A 15 3.48 -5.08 4.31
CA LEU A 15 2.11 -5.45 3.97
C LEU A 15 1.50 -6.45 4.97
N LEU A 16 2.15 -7.59 5.22
CA LEU A 16 1.62 -8.62 6.11
C LEU A 16 1.67 -8.19 7.58
N CYS A 17 2.73 -7.53 8.02
CA CYS A 17 2.79 -7.02 9.40
C CYS A 17 1.71 -5.98 9.67
N ASP A 18 1.45 -5.05 8.76
CA ASP A 18 0.40 -4.03 8.92
C ASP A 18 -0.98 -4.68 8.95
N LEU A 19 -1.26 -5.65 8.06
CA LEU A 19 -2.49 -6.44 8.09
C LEU A 19 -2.66 -7.18 9.42
N LYS A 20 -1.59 -7.77 9.96
CA LYS A 20 -1.59 -8.44 11.26
C LYS A 20 -1.87 -7.49 12.41
N GLN A 21 -1.40 -6.25 12.37
CA GLN A 21 -1.72 -5.25 13.39
C GLN A 21 -3.15 -4.74 13.23
N MET A 22 -3.58 -4.42 12.00
CA MET A 22 -4.97 -4.04 11.71
C MET A 22 -5.96 -5.12 12.16
N ALA A 23 -5.62 -6.41 12.02
CA ALA A 23 -6.45 -7.52 12.51
C ALA A 23 -6.73 -7.44 14.01
N LYS A 24 -5.82 -6.89 14.81
CA LYS A 24 -5.95 -6.75 16.26
C LYS A 24 -6.74 -5.51 16.67
N CYS A 25 -6.81 -4.48 15.84
CA CYS A 25 -7.56 -3.26 16.14
C CYS A 25 -9.03 -3.59 16.40
N GLN A 26 -9.58 -3.16 17.53
CA GLN A 26 -11.02 -3.25 17.82
C GLN A 26 -11.56 -1.83 17.97
N PRO A 27 -12.83 -1.57 17.63
CA PRO A 27 -13.50 -0.36 18.10
C PRO A 27 -13.57 -0.39 19.64
N ASP A 28 -13.64 0.78 20.25
CA ASP A 28 -13.92 0.88 21.69
C ASP A 28 -15.33 0.35 21.98
N GLU A 29 -15.60 -0.11 23.20
CA GLU A 29 -16.89 -0.74 23.55
C GLU A 29 -18.11 0.15 23.31
N ALA A 30 -17.91 1.47 23.34
CA ALA A 30 -18.95 2.47 23.10
C ALA A 30 -19.18 2.75 21.59
N ASP A 31 -18.26 2.34 20.72
CA ASP A 31 -18.30 2.66 19.30
C ASP A 31 -18.98 1.56 18.48
N THR A 32 -19.89 1.97 17.61
CA THR A 32 -20.59 1.06 16.69
C THR A 32 -19.86 0.86 15.36
N ALA A 33 -18.76 1.60 15.15
CA ALA A 33 -17.94 1.58 13.94
C ALA A 33 -16.47 1.77 14.31
N GLY A 34 -15.56 1.18 13.54
CA GLY A 34 -14.12 1.27 13.80
C GLY A 34 -13.41 -0.07 13.58
N GLY A 35 -12.20 -0.21 14.10
CA GLY A 35 -11.44 -1.47 14.03
C GLY A 35 -10.80 -1.77 12.67
N ALA A 36 -10.62 -0.77 11.81
CA ALA A 36 -9.84 -0.87 10.56
C ALA A 36 -10.32 -1.93 9.55
N GLY A 37 -11.60 -2.33 9.56
CA GLY A 37 -12.13 -3.36 8.66
C GLY A 37 -11.98 -3.03 7.16
N TYR A 38 -12.50 -1.88 6.73
CA TYR A 38 -12.36 -1.42 5.33
C TYR A 38 -10.90 -1.14 4.93
N PRO A 39 -10.08 -0.42 5.73
CA PRO A 39 -8.65 -0.28 5.46
C PRO A 39 -7.94 -1.62 5.23
N MET A 40 -8.23 -2.61 6.08
CA MET A 40 -7.62 -3.94 5.97
C MET A 40 -7.97 -4.63 4.64
N VAL A 41 -9.24 -4.59 4.22
CA VAL A 41 -9.66 -5.10 2.91
C VAL A 41 -8.94 -4.37 1.78
N MET A 42 -8.85 -3.04 1.85
CA MET A 42 -8.14 -2.25 0.84
C MET A 42 -6.67 -2.63 0.73
N THR A 43 -6.00 -2.79 1.86
CA THR A 43 -4.60 -3.20 1.91
C THR A 43 -4.40 -4.60 1.30
N VAL A 44 -5.28 -5.58 1.59
CA VAL A 44 -5.24 -6.90 0.93
C VAL A 44 -5.41 -6.75 -0.59
N LEU A 45 -6.40 -5.99 -1.04
CA LEU A 45 -6.68 -5.83 -2.49
C LEU A 45 -5.52 -5.14 -3.23
N SER A 46 -4.85 -4.17 -2.60
CA SER A 46 -3.62 -3.57 -3.12
C SER A 46 -2.46 -4.57 -3.18
N GLY A 47 -2.33 -5.43 -2.16
CA GLY A 47 -1.35 -6.52 -2.14
C GLY A 47 -1.57 -7.52 -3.28
N ILE A 48 -2.81 -7.93 -3.50
CA ILE A 48 -3.23 -8.81 -4.62
C ILE A 48 -2.82 -8.21 -5.96
N GLU A 49 -3.05 -6.92 -6.17
CA GLU A 49 -2.71 -6.24 -7.43
C GLU A 49 -1.19 -6.20 -7.67
N ILE A 50 -0.40 -5.81 -6.66
CA ILE A 50 1.07 -5.75 -6.79
C ILE A 50 1.64 -7.15 -7.03
N LEU A 51 1.23 -8.15 -6.24
CA LEU A 51 1.71 -9.52 -6.41
C LEU A 51 1.27 -10.11 -7.75
N GLY A 52 0.07 -9.77 -8.22
CA GLY A 52 -0.43 -10.17 -9.53
C GLY A 52 0.40 -9.63 -10.67
N TYR A 53 0.83 -8.36 -10.60
CA TYR A 53 1.77 -7.81 -11.57
C TYR A 53 3.10 -8.58 -11.56
N LEU A 54 3.62 -8.91 -10.38
CA LEU A 54 4.88 -9.66 -10.30
C LEU A 54 4.74 -11.08 -10.90
N LEU A 55 3.57 -11.70 -10.77
CA LEU A 55 3.31 -13.08 -11.21
C LEU A 55 2.89 -13.21 -12.68
N ILE A 56 2.31 -12.18 -13.31
CA ILE A 56 1.76 -12.31 -14.67
C ILE A 56 2.84 -12.67 -15.71
N PRO A 57 2.75 -13.76 -16.48
CA PRO A 57 3.91 -14.27 -17.21
C PRO A 57 4.41 -13.39 -18.36
N ASN A 58 3.51 -12.61 -18.98
CA ASN A 58 3.75 -11.98 -20.29
C ASN A 58 3.80 -10.45 -20.26
N GLU A 59 3.98 -9.84 -19.09
CA GLU A 59 4.13 -8.38 -18.97
C GLU A 59 5.39 -8.06 -18.16
N ASP A 60 6.38 -7.46 -18.82
CA ASP A 60 7.63 -7.01 -18.18
C ASP A 60 7.55 -5.56 -17.69
N GLU A 61 6.72 -4.73 -18.32
CA GLU A 61 6.53 -3.32 -17.96
C GLU A 61 5.29 -3.12 -17.10
N TYR A 62 5.41 -2.34 -16.03
CA TYR A 62 4.29 -1.97 -15.18
C TYR A 62 3.38 -0.95 -15.87
N ASN A 63 2.09 -1.26 -15.96
CA ASN A 63 1.09 -0.38 -16.55
C ASN A 63 -0.05 -0.09 -15.57
N TYR A 64 -0.19 1.17 -15.14
CA TYR A 64 -1.26 1.60 -14.24
C TYR A 64 -2.68 1.30 -14.75
N SER A 65 -2.88 1.24 -16.07
CA SER A 65 -4.17 0.91 -16.68
C SER A 65 -4.50 -0.58 -16.67
N ALA A 66 -3.51 -1.44 -16.40
CA ALA A 66 -3.64 -2.89 -16.38
C ALA A 66 -3.93 -3.47 -14.99
N GLY A 67 -4.24 -2.63 -13.99
CA GLY A 67 -4.50 -3.06 -12.61
C GLY A 67 -5.52 -4.19 -12.48
N PHE A 68 -6.54 -4.25 -13.35
CA PHE A 68 -7.51 -5.35 -13.32
C PHE A 68 -6.90 -6.69 -13.76
N ALA A 69 -6.01 -6.67 -14.75
CA ALA A 69 -5.34 -7.88 -15.22
C ALA A 69 -4.44 -8.44 -14.11
N TYR A 70 -3.67 -7.57 -13.45
CA TYR A 70 -2.84 -7.93 -12.30
C TYR A 70 -3.67 -8.50 -11.16
N PHE A 71 -4.73 -7.79 -10.78
CA PHE A 71 -5.64 -8.24 -9.73
C PHE A 71 -6.22 -9.62 -10.04
N LYS A 72 -6.71 -9.82 -11.27
CA LYS A 72 -7.32 -11.08 -11.70
C LYS A 72 -6.31 -12.22 -11.75
N GLU A 73 -5.08 -11.95 -12.16
CA GLU A 73 -3.99 -12.93 -12.20
C GLU A 73 -3.74 -13.52 -10.80
N TYR A 74 -3.53 -12.68 -9.80
CA TYR A 74 -3.32 -13.17 -8.43
C TYR A 74 -4.58 -13.85 -7.88
N TRP A 75 -5.74 -13.22 -8.09
CA TRP A 75 -7.00 -13.71 -7.54
C TRP A 75 -7.32 -15.12 -7.99
N ASN A 76 -7.25 -15.38 -9.30
CA ASN A 76 -7.68 -16.65 -9.89
C ASN A 76 -6.67 -17.77 -9.73
N ASN A 77 -5.37 -17.46 -9.68
CA ASN A 77 -4.32 -18.48 -9.70
C ASN A 77 -3.77 -18.81 -8.31
N TYR A 78 -4.08 -18.00 -7.28
CA TYR A 78 -3.51 -18.16 -5.94
C TYR A 78 -4.57 -18.05 -4.84
N LEU A 79 -5.36 -16.98 -4.85
CA LEU A 79 -6.32 -16.74 -3.77
C LEU A 79 -7.52 -17.71 -3.83
N SER A 80 -8.10 -17.93 -5.01
CA SER A 80 -9.22 -18.88 -5.16
C SER A 80 -8.83 -20.34 -4.91
N GLU A 81 -7.55 -20.69 -5.04
CA GLU A 81 -7.03 -22.01 -4.69
C GLU A 81 -7.04 -22.25 -3.17
N VAL A 82 -7.03 -21.19 -2.37
CA VAL A 82 -7.14 -21.30 -0.90
C VAL A 82 -8.58 -21.45 -0.45
N ASN A 83 -9.53 -20.82 -1.17
CA ASN A 83 -10.94 -20.81 -0.83
C ASN A 83 -11.81 -20.68 -2.09
N GLU A 84 -12.54 -21.74 -2.42
CA GLU A 84 -13.37 -21.85 -3.62
C GLU A 84 -14.47 -20.77 -3.71
N ASN A 85 -14.89 -20.20 -2.57
CA ASN A 85 -15.89 -19.13 -2.54
C ASN A 85 -15.41 -17.86 -3.25
N TYR A 86 -14.11 -17.71 -3.50
CA TYR A 86 -13.58 -16.59 -4.28
C TYR A 86 -13.66 -16.82 -5.79
N SER A 87 -14.00 -18.02 -6.25
CA SER A 87 -14.10 -18.33 -7.66
C SER A 87 -15.10 -17.40 -8.36
N HIS A 88 -14.70 -16.88 -9.53
CA HIS A 88 -15.49 -15.94 -10.35
C HIS A 88 -15.78 -14.57 -9.73
N LEU A 89 -15.27 -14.25 -8.53
CA LEU A 89 -15.56 -12.99 -7.85
C LEU A 89 -14.57 -11.86 -8.13
N ALA A 90 -13.45 -12.13 -8.83
CA ALA A 90 -12.41 -11.13 -9.10
C ALA A 90 -12.96 -9.82 -9.68
N SER A 91 -13.86 -9.89 -10.67
CA SER A 91 -14.47 -8.73 -11.34
C SER A 91 -15.35 -7.91 -10.39
N ILE A 92 -16.10 -8.59 -9.51
CA ILE A 92 -17.00 -7.96 -8.54
C ILE A 92 -16.17 -7.25 -7.48
N PHE A 93 -15.19 -7.93 -6.89
CA PHE A 93 -14.28 -7.36 -5.90
C PHE A 93 -13.52 -6.16 -6.45
N TYR A 94 -13.00 -6.27 -7.66
CA TYR A 94 -12.25 -5.18 -8.26
C TYR A 94 -13.12 -3.93 -8.51
N LYS A 95 -14.34 -4.10 -9.02
CA LYS A 95 -15.24 -2.97 -9.35
C LYS A 95 -15.92 -2.35 -8.12
N LEU A 96 -16.29 -3.17 -7.15
CA LEU A 96 -17.06 -2.73 -5.99
C LEU A 96 -16.17 -2.30 -4.82
N LEU A 97 -15.10 -3.04 -4.56
CA LEU A 97 -14.20 -2.78 -3.44
C LEU A 97 -12.97 -2.01 -3.91
N ARG A 98 -12.10 -2.61 -4.73
CA ARG A 98 -10.80 -2.00 -5.06
C ARG A 98 -10.94 -0.61 -5.68
N HIS A 99 -11.80 -0.47 -6.69
CA HIS A 99 -12.10 0.82 -7.29
C HIS A 99 -13.10 1.64 -6.46
N GLY A 100 -14.16 1.02 -5.94
CA GLY A 100 -15.21 1.75 -5.23
C GLY A 100 -14.69 2.41 -3.94
N LEU A 101 -14.18 1.59 -3.02
CA LEU A 101 -13.70 2.06 -1.72
C LEU A 101 -12.48 2.98 -1.83
N ALA A 102 -11.59 2.77 -2.81
CA ALA A 102 -10.44 3.65 -3.02
C ALA A 102 -10.84 5.09 -3.33
N HIS A 103 -11.97 5.30 -4.02
CA HIS A 103 -12.36 6.64 -4.48
C HIS A 103 -13.42 7.29 -3.60
N THR A 104 -14.31 6.53 -2.96
CA THR A 104 -15.46 7.11 -2.26
C THR A 104 -15.39 7.01 -0.75
N PHE A 105 -14.46 6.22 -0.18
CA PHE A 105 -14.37 5.80 1.24
C PHE A 105 -15.62 5.09 1.78
N ILE A 106 -16.80 5.55 1.38
CA ILE A 106 -18.11 4.94 1.54
C ILE A 106 -18.21 3.73 0.61
N SER A 107 -18.51 2.57 1.17
CA SER A 107 -18.80 1.37 0.39
C SER A 107 -20.03 1.57 -0.47
N LYS A 108 -19.96 1.12 -1.73
CA LYS A 108 -21.17 0.97 -2.55
C LYS A 108 -22.20 0.14 -1.79
N HIS A 109 -23.49 0.46 -2.00
CA HIS A 109 -24.59 -0.28 -1.38
C HIS A 109 -24.43 -1.78 -1.62
N GLY A 110 -24.70 -2.59 -0.60
CA GLY A 110 -24.59 -4.05 -0.69
C GLY A 110 -23.19 -4.60 -0.40
N ILE A 111 -22.30 -3.87 0.28
CA ILE A 111 -21.04 -4.40 0.81
C ILE A 111 -21.01 -4.21 2.31
N GLN A 112 -20.87 -5.30 3.05
CA GLN A 112 -20.69 -5.28 4.49
C GLN A 112 -19.38 -5.96 4.87
N ILE A 113 -18.50 -5.20 5.53
CA ILE A 113 -17.27 -5.74 6.09
C ILE A 113 -17.50 -6.00 7.58
N THR A 114 -17.28 -7.24 7.99
CA THR A 114 -17.37 -7.72 9.37
C THR A 114 -15.98 -8.10 9.86
N LYS A 115 -15.87 -8.30 11.17
CA LYS A 115 -14.63 -8.71 11.81
C LYS A 115 -14.91 -9.77 12.86
N ASN A 116 -14.11 -10.83 12.89
CA ASN A 116 -14.19 -11.92 13.87
C ASN A 116 -15.52 -12.71 13.89
N THR A 117 -16.26 -12.72 12.77
CA THR A 117 -17.44 -13.57 12.59
C THR A 117 -17.08 -15.02 12.20
N ARG A 118 -15.82 -15.25 11.82
CA ARG A 118 -15.27 -16.55 11.35
C ARG A 118 -15.92 -17.07 10.06
N ARG A 119 -16.59 -16.21 9.30
CA ARG A 119 -17.16 -16.53 7.98
C ARG A 119 -16.36 -15.80 6.92
N SER A 120 -15.77 -16.53 5.97
CA SER A 120 -14.90 -15.91 4.94
C SER A 120 -15.66 -14.92 4.07
N LEU A 121 -16.73 -15.40 3.43
CA LEU A 121 -17.50 -14.66 2.46
C LEU A 121 -18.91 -15.24 2.38
N PHE A 122 -19.90 -14.36 2.34
CA PHE A 122 -21.29 -14.72 2.18
C PHE A 122 -21.94 -13.76 1.18
N LEU A 123 -22.66 -14.32 0.21
CA LEU A 123 -23.44 -13.56 -0.77
C LEU A 123 -24.91 -13.72 -0.44
N ASP A 124 -25.51 -12.64 0.06
CA ASP A 124 -26.95 -12.53 0.28
C ASP A 124 -27.60 -12.02 -1.01
N LEU A 125 -28.16 -12.93 -1.80
CA LEU A 125 -28.83 -12.58 -3.06
C LEU A 125 -30.18 -11.88 -2.86
N GLU A 126 -30.85 -12.12 -1.73
CA GLU A 126 -32.15 -11.54 -1.42
C GLU A 126 -31.99 -10.05 -1.11
N ASN A 127 -31.05 -9.73 -0.21
CA ASN A 127 -30.74 -8.36 0.18
C ASN A 127 -29.70 -7.69 -0.74
N LYS A 128 -29.16 -8.44 -1.72
CA LYS A 128 -28.09 -8.02 -2.63
C LYS A 128 -26.85 -7.53 -1.87
N GLN A 129 -26.44 -8.27 -0.85
CA GLN A 129 -25.29 -7.94 0.00
C GLN A 129 -24.15 -8.94 -0.16
N LEU A 130 -22.93 -8.41 -0.25
CA LEU A 130 -21.69 -9.14 -0.12
C LEU A 130 -21.15 -8.89 1.29
N ILE A 131 -21.17 -9.93 2.12
CA ILE A 131 -20.73 -9.87 3.51
C ILE A 131 -19.40 -10.62 3.63
N MET A 132 -18.36 -9.97 4.13
CA MET A 132 -17.02 -10.54 4.25
C MET A 132 -16.46 -10.33 5.65
N ASP A 133 -15.74 -11.31 6.19
CA ASP A 133 -14.88 -11.09 7.36
C ASP A 133 -13.48 -10.68 6.89
N CYS A 134 -13.06 -9.45 7.22
CA CYS A 134 -11.78 -8.92 6.77
C CYS A 134 -10.58 -9.67 7.35
N VAL A 135 -10.72 -10.26 8.55
CA VAL A 135 -9.65 -11.03 9.19
C VAL A 135 -9.48 -12.37 8.50
N VAL A 136 -10.59 -13.05 8.19
CA VAL A 136 -10.53 -14.30 7.41
C VAL A 136 -9.97 -14.04 6.01
N PHE A 137 -10.39 -12.95 5.35
CA PHE A 137 -9.86 -12.57 4.04
C PHE A 137 -8.35 -12.32 4.03
N TYR A 138 -7.83 -11.63 5.06
CA TYR A 138 -6.38 -11.49 5.25
C TYR A 138 -5.68 -12.85 5.43
N TRP A 139 -6.21 -13.74 6.27
CA TRP A 139 -5.57 -15.05 6.48
C TRP A 139 -5.56 -15.89 5.20
N ASP A 140 -6.65 -15.85 4.41
CA ASP A 140 -6.69 -16.53 3.12
C ASP A 140 -5.65 -15.95 2.15
N PHE A 141 -5.48 -14.62 2.13
CA PHE A 141 -4.43 -13.94 1.36
C PHE A 141 -3.01 -14.28 1.82
N GLU A 142 -2.74 -14.23 3.12
CA GLU A 142 -1.44 -14.59 3.69
C GLU A 142 -1.10 -16.05 3.35
N LYS A 143 -2.08 -16.94 3.48
CA LYS A 143 -1.93 -18.36 3.14
C LYS A 143 -1.65 -18.56 1.65
N SER A 144 -2.34 -17.86 0.74
CA SER A 144 -2.05 -17.95 -0.71
C SER A 144 -0.67 -17.43 -1.04
N TYR A 145 -0.23 -16.37 -0.35
CA TYR A 145 1.11 -15.82 -0.52
C TYR A 145 2.21 -16.78 -0.03
N LEU A 146 2.14 -17.21 1.23
CA LEU A 146 3.19 -18.02 1.86
C LEU A 146 3.33 -19.41 1.23
N ASN A 147 2.21 -20.03 0.85
CA ASN A 147 2.23 -21.42 0.37
C ASN A 147 2.50 -21.55 -1.13
N GLN A 148 2.28 -20.50 -1.92
CA GLN A 148 2.29 -20.59 -3.39
C GLN A 148 3.02 -19.42 -4.03
N ALA A 149 2.50 -18.20 -3.88
CA ALA A 149 2.99 -17.05 -4.63
C ALA A 149 4.45 -16.70 -4.31
N LYS A 150 4.86 -16.76 -3.03
CA LYS A 150 6.23 -16.42 -2.61
C LYS A 150 7.25 -17.36 -3.27
N SER A 151 6.99 -18.67 -3.27
CA SER A 151 7.88 -19.64 -3.93
C SER A 151 7.94 -19.44 -5.44
N GLU A 152 6.82 -19.15 -6.10
CA GLU A 152 6.80 -18.90 -7.55
C GLU A 152 7.64 -17.67 -7.92
N LEU A 153 7.54 -16.59 -7.14
CA LEU A 153 8.34 -15.38 -7.34
C LEU A 153 9.84 -15.62 -7.13
N LEU A 154 10.19 -16.45 -6.15
CA LEU A 154 11.58 -16.82 -5.84
C LEU A 154 12.16 -17.84 -6.83
N ASN A 155 11.35 -18.71 -7.41
CA ASN A 155 11.80 -19.64 -8.45
C ASN A 155 12.06 -18.94 -9.79
N ASN A 156 11.47 -17.75 -9.98
CA ASN A 156 11.61 -16.93 -11.18
C ASN A 156 12.35 -15.61 -10.90
N MET A 157 13.49 -15.66 -10.18
CA MET A 157 14.16 -14.47 -9.66
C MET A 157 14.44 -13.39 -10.71
N GLU A 158 14.98 -13.77 -11.88
CA GLU A 158 15.35 -12.80 -12.92
C GLU A 158 14.10 -12.04 -13.44
N ARG A 159 13.01 -12.76 -13.74
CA ARG A 159 11.74 -12.16 -14.15
C ARG A 159 11.20 -11.25 -13.05
N THR A 160 11.15 -11.75 -11.81
CA THR A 160 10.65 -10.98 -10.67
C THR A 160 11.48 -9.72 -10.45
N GLU A 161 12.81 -9.79 -10.60
CA GLU A 161 13.68 -8.63 -10.43
C GLU A 161 13.44 -7.56 -11.49
N ARG A 162 13.30 -7.94 -12.78
CA ARG A 162 12.99 -6.98 -13.86
C ARG A 162 11.69 -6.24 -13.58
N LYS A 163 10.67 -6.96 -13.11
CA LYS A 163 9.38 -6.37 -12.76
C LYS A 163 9.44 -5.46 -11.55
N ILE A 164 10.17 -5.84 -10.50
CA ILE A 164 10.38 -4.96 -9.34
C ILE A 164 11.05 -3.65 -9.78
N ARG A 165 12.02 -3.71 -10.69
CA ARG A 165 12.66 -2.51 -11.24
C ARG A 165 11.66 -1.67 -12.05
N SER A 166 10.90 -2.29 -12.96
CA SER A 166 9.89 -1.57 -13.73
C SER A 166 8.83 -0.91 -12.85
N LEU A 167 8.38 -1.59 -11.79
CA LEU A 167 7.49 -1.01 -10.78
C LEU A 167 8.15 0.20 -10.11
N ALA A 168 9.38 0.06 -9.60
CA ALA A 168 10.09 1.14 -8.91
C ALA A 168 10.32 2.35 -9.82
N ASP A 169 10.71 2.13 -11.08
CA ASP A 169 10.93 3.18 -12.07
C ASP A 169 9.63 3.94 -12.36
N SER A 170 8.52 3.21 -12.51
CA SER A 170 7.21 3.80 -12.76
C SER A 170 6.73 4.69 -11.60
N TYR A 171 6.94 4.26 -10.35
CA TYR A 171 6.60 5.06 -9.16
C TYR A 171 7.53 6.27 -8.98
N SER A 172 8.81 6.11 -9.33
CA SER A 172 9.79 7.20 -9.25
C SER A 172 9.47 8.30 -10.27
N GLN A 173 9.16 7.93 -11.51
CA GLN A 173 8.75 8.86 -12.56
C GLN A 173 7.48 9.63 -12.20
N ASP A 174 6.47 8.94 -11.66
CA ASP A 174 5.22 9.58 -11.23
C ASP A 174 5.47 10.58 -10.10
N SER A 175 6.27 10.19 -9.09
CA SER A 175 6.64 11.06 -7.98
C SER A 175 7.43 12.29 -8.46
N GLU A 176 8.45 12.09 -9.30
CA GLU A 176 9.26 13.19 -9.88
C GLU A 176 8.40 14.16 -10.67
N MET A 177 7.46 13.66 -11.48
CA MET A 177 6.52 14.50 -12.23
C MET A 177 5.69 15.40 -11.29
N ILE A 178 5.12 14.81 -10.22
CA ILE A 178 4.32 15.55 -9.22
C ILE A 178 5.16 16.61 -8.51
N PHE A 179 6.38 16.27 -8.09
CA PHE A 179 7.27 17.23 -7.42
C PHE A 179 7.74 18.35 -8.35
N ASN A 180 8.03 18.06 -9.62
CA ASN A 180 8.38 19.08 -10.61
C ASN A 180 7.21 20.02 -10.92
N GLU A 181 5.98 19.50 -10.97
CA GLU A 181 4.77 20.31 -11.10
C GLU A 181 4.61 21.23 -9.89
N LEU A 182 4.81 20.69 -8.68
CA LEU A 182 4.76 21.47 -7.44
C LEU A 182 5.81 22.59 -7.43
N GLU A 183 7.06 22.30 -7.79
CA GLU A 183 8.14 23.28 -7.89
C GLU A 183 7.81 24.40 -8.90
N THR A 184 7.28 24.05 -10.06
CA THR A 184 6.85 25.02 -11.09
C THR A 184 5.76 25.95 -10.57
N ARG A 185 4.79 25.43 -9.81
CA ARG A 185 3.71 26.23 -9.20
C ARG A 185 4.25 27.18 -8.13
N ILE A 186 5.18 26.71 -7.28
CA ILE A 186 5.84 27.54 -6.27
C ILE A 186 6.58 28.70 -6.95
N ASN A 187 7.39 28.40 -7.96
CA ASN A 187 8.24 29.39 -8.64
C ASN A 187 7.45 30.41 -9.47
N SER A 188 6.24 30.05 -9.93
CA SER A 188 5.35 30.97 -10.65
C SER A 188 4.52 31.87 -9.72
N GLY A 189 4.70 31.77 -8.40
CA GLY A 189 3.94 32.57 -7.43
C GLY A 189 2.45 32.18 -7.35
N GLN A 190 2.07 31.04 -7.93
CA GLN A 190 0.73 30.49 -7.73
C GLN A 190 0.61 30.02 -6.29
N SER A 191 -0.47 30.42 -5.61
CA SER A 191 -0.73 29.99 -4.24
C SER A 191 -1.02 28.49 -4.23
N VAL A 192 0.00 27.73 -3.83
CA VAL A 192 -0.03 26.27 -3.70
C VAL A 192 -1.06 25.82 -2.66
N LEU A 193 -1.26 26.61 -1.60
CA LEU A 193 -2.18 26.31 -0.52
C LEU A 193 -3.66 26.38 -0.92
N THR A 194 -4.04 27.31 -1.80
CA THR A 194 -5.45 27.45 -2.21
C THR A 194 -5.90 26.34 -3.16
N ASP A 195 -5.01 25.82 -4.00
CA ASP A 195 -5.34 24.76 -4.96
C ASP A 195 -5.17 23.34 -4.39
N LEU A 196 -4.28 23.14 -3.42
CA LEU A 196 -4.17 21.87 -2.67
C LEU A 196 -5.40 21.60 -1.79
N ILE A 197 -6.12 22.64 -1.37
CA ILE A 197 -7.35 22.52 -0.55
C ILE A 197 -8.60 22.32 -1.43
N LEU A 198 -8.59 22.73 -2.71
CA LEU A 198 -9.78 22.73 -3.58
C LEU A 198 -9.80 21.66 -4.68
N LYS A 199 -8.71 20.93 -4.90
CA LYS A 199 -8.77 19.66 -5.64
C LYS A 199 -8.72 18.52 -4.63
N PRO A 200 -9.77 17.69 -4.50
CA PRO A 200 -9.73 16.56 -3.58
C PRO A 200 -8.78 15.49 -4.15
N SER A 201 -7.48 15.64 -3.88
CA SER A 201 -6.63 14.50 -3.58
C SER A 201 -6.54 14.45 -2.06
N ALA A 202 -7.17 13.44 -1.49
CA ALA A 202 -7.33 13.23 -0.06
C ALA A 202 -6.03 13.49 0.72
N THR A 203 -6.02 14.49 1.60
CA THR A 203 -4.95 14.66 2.60
C THR A 203 -5.55 14.58 3.99
N ASN A 204 -5.24 13.46 4.66
CA ASN A 204 -5.30 13.34 6.11
C ASN A 204 -4.02 13.98 6.68
N LEU A 205 -4.17 14.96 7.56
CA LEU A 205 -3.14 15.27 8.56
C LEU A 205 -3.19 14.17 9.63
N GLY A 206 -2.32 13.18 9.49
CA GLY A 206 -2.05 12.15 10.47
C GLY A 206 -0.56 12.11 10.78
N SER A 207 -0.23 11.64 11.98
CA SER A 207 1.11 11.29 12.45
C SER A 207 1.97 10.70 11.34
N ILE A 208 3.24 11.09 11.24
CA ILE A 208 4.19 10.59 10.24
C ILE A 208 4.23 9.05 10.32
N ALA A 209 3.50 8.39 9.42
CA ALA A 209 3.68 6.99 9.12
C ALA A 209 4.91 6.90 8.19
N SER A 210 5.92 6.12 8.57
CA SER A 210 7.05 5.85 7.68
C SER A 210 6.55 5.15 6.42
N GLY A 211 6.45 5.90 5.32
CA GLY A 211 6.10 5.35 4.02
C GLY A 211 7.14 4.31 3.59
N ALA A 212 6.69 3.13 3.18
CA ALA A 212 7.51 2.14 2.52
C ALA A 212 7.81 2.59 1.08
N SER A 213 8.55 3.69 0.94
CA SER A 213 8.92 4.20 -0.38
C SER A 213 9.88 3.24 -1.06
N LEU A 214 9.56 2.88 -2.29
CA LEU A 214 10.34 2.02 -3.19
C LEU A 214 11.57 2.75 -3.75
N SER A 215 12.10 3.76 -3.03
CA SER A 215 13.31 4.47 -3.42
C SER A 215 14.49 3.48 -3.40
N LEU A 216 14.81 2.94 -4.57
CA LEU A 216 16.07 2.25 -4.81
C LEU A 216 17.15 3.30 -4.59
N GLN A 217 17.88 3.20 -3.47
CA GLN A 217 19.11 3.96 -3.30
C GLN A 217 20.06 3.53 -4.43
N MET A 218 20.08 4.32 -5.50
CA MET A 218 21.07 4.18 -6.56
C MET A 218 22.44 4.36 -5.91
N PRO A 219 23.39 3.43 -6.10
CA PRO A 219 24.74 3.62 -5.59
C PRO A 219 25.31 4.89 -6.20
N SER A 220 25.57 5.89 -5.35
CA SER A 220 26.20 7.14 -5.75
C SER A 220 27.51 6.79 -6.43
N ARG A 221 27.66 7.24 -7.68
CA ARG A 221 28.90 7.08 -8.46
C ARG A 221 30.02 7.81 -7.71
N THR A 222 30.84 7.07 -6.99
CA THR A 222 31.99 7.61 -6.25
C THR A 222 33.00 8.14 -7.26
N THR A 223 32.95 9.45 -7.51
CA THR A 223 34.04 10.13 -8.20
C THR A 223 35.10 10.38 -7.14
N SER A 224 36.17 9.58 -7.17
CA SER A 224 37.33 9.78 -6.30
C SER A 224 38.04 11.07 -6.72
N THR A 225 37.86 12.13 -5.93
CA THR A 225 38.72 13.32 -6.01
C THR A 225 39.32 13.52 -4.63
N SER A 226 40.61 13.19 -4.53
CA SER A 226 41.43 13.44 -3.35
C SER A 226 41.69 14.93 -3.20
N VAL A 227 41.15 15.57 -2.17
CA VAL A 227 41.64 16.87 -1.69
C VAL A 227 41.68 16.86 -0.17
N SER A 228 42.89 16.93 0.36
CA SER A 228 43.25 17.18 1.74
C SER A 228 42.91 18.61 2.15
N GLY A 229 42.18 18.79 3.26
CA GLY A 229 41.91 20.11 3.82
C GLY A 229 41.34 20.02 5.23
N THR A 230 42.17 20.30 6.22
CA THR A 230 41.84 20.45 7.64
C THR A 230 41.01 21.72 7.88
N GLY A 231 39.88 21.62 8.60
CA GLY A 231 39.06 22.78 8.95
C GLY A 231 37.99 22.53 10.02
N SER A 232 38.36 22.84 11.26
CA SER A 232 37.58 23.32 12.43
C SER A 232 36.04 23.19 12.45
N LEU A 233 35.54 22.48 13.48
CA LEU A 233 34.14 22.47 13.95
C LEU A 233 33.82 23.77 14.69
N ASN A 234 32.74 24.45 14.30
CA ASN A 234 32.04 25.44 15.14
C ASN A 234 30.68 24.87 15.53
N THR A 235 30.50 24.65 16.83
CA THR A 235 29.26 24.21 17.45
C THR A 235 28.52 25.44 17.97
N THR A 236 27.35 25.74 17.42
CA THR A 236 26.46 26.80 17.93
C THR A 236 25.34 26.15 18.71
N THR A 237 25.43 26.23 20.04
CA THR A 237 24.37 25.89 21.00
C THR A 237 23.31 26.99 21.03
N LEU A 238 22.04 26.61 20.90
CA LEU A 238 20.88 27.47 21.16
C LEU A 238 20.45 27.31 22.63
N PRO A 239 20.02 28.38 23.32
CA PRO A 239 19.54 28.30 24.70
C PRO A 239 18.10 27.75 24.77
N PHE A 240 17.87 26.84 25.70
CA PHE A 240 16.55 26.45 26.19
C PHE A 240 16.10 27.47 27.25
N GLU A 241 14.99 28.16 27.01
CA GLU A 241 14.26 28.91 28.05
C GLU A 241 13.30 27.95 28.78
N ASN A 242 13.53 27.80 30.09
CA ASN A 242 12.56 27.21 31.02
C ASN A 242 11.61 28.32 31.48
N ASN A 243 10.31 28.13 31.27
CA ASN A 243 9.28 28.87 32.00
C ASN A 243 8.58 27.92 32.97
N ASP A 244 9.07 27.92 34.20
CA ASP A 244 8.30 27.55 35.39
C ASP A 244 7.45 28.76 35.79
N SER A 245 6.15 28.56 35.96
CA SER A 245 5.32 29.45 36.78
C SER A 245 4.22 28.64 37.47
N GLU A 246 4.48 28.35 38.73
CA GLU A 246 3.49 28.11 39.79
C GLU A 246 2.79 29.43 40.18
N ASN A 247 1.65 29.29 40.89
CA ASN A 247 0.74 30.27 41.50
C ASN A 247 -0.40 30.75 40.57
N GLU A 248 -1.69 30.63 40.90
CA GLU A 248 -2.44 30.42 42.16
C GLU A 248 -3.62 29.47 41.98
#